data_AF-A0A7V8SXY9-F1
#
_entry.id   AF-A0A7V8SXY9-F1
#
_cell.length_a   1.000
_cell.length_b   1.000
_cell.length_c   1.000
_cell.angle_alpha   90.00
_cell.angle_beta   90.00
_cell.angle_gamma   90.00
#
_symmetry.space_group_name_H-M   'P 1'
#
loop_
_entity.id
_entity.type
_entity.pdbx_description
1 polymer ?
#
loop_
_entity_poly.entity_id
_entity_poly.type
_entity_poly.pdbx_seq_one_letter_code
_entity_poly.pdbx_strand_id
1 'polypeptide(L)'
;MLISHSSLLLFVTGAAVLLVIPGPAVTYVVSRSIGQGRAAGLVSVLGIVAGTLCHVVAAALGISAVLASSALAFQFVKYLGAGYLIYLGIKTLGTGDQRSLEAAGRETRLARIF
;
A
#
# COMPACT_ATOMS: atom_id res chain seq x y z
N MET A 1 14.34 15.32 24.34
CA MET A 1 15.00 14.81 23.11
C MET A 1 14.59 15.72 21.96
N LEU A 2 15.45 16.66 21.58
CA LEU A 2 15.22 17.49 20.38
C LEU A 2 15.43 16.60 19.16
N ILE A 3 14.45 16.59 18.25
CA ILE A 3 14.59 15.91 16.96
C ILE A 3 15.80 16.55 16.26
N SER A 4 16.85 15.77 16.02
CA SER A 4 18.04 16.26 15.31
C SER A 4 17.64 16.67 13.90
N HIS A 5 18.13 17.82 13.42
CA HIS A 5 17.83 18.35 12.09
C HIS A 5 18.08 17.30 10.99
N SER A 6 19.11 16.47 11.15
CA SER A 6 19.43 15.36 10.24
C SER A 6 18.35 14.28 10.21
N SER A 7 17.78 13.93 11.38
CA SER A 7 16.69 12.95 11.47
C SER A 7 15.40 13.48 10.84
N LEU A 8 15.13 14.78 11.00
CA LEU A 8 13.97 15.43 10.38
C LEU A 8 14.11 15.44 8.86
N LEU A 9 15.30 15.80 8.33
CA LEU A 9 15.56 15.75 6.89
C LEU A 9 15.44 14.34 6.31
N LEU A 10 15.94 13.31 7.00
CA LEU A 10 15.78 11.91 6.58
C LEU A 10 14.32 11.46 6.60
N PHE A 11 13.57 11.83 7.63
CA PHE A 11 12.15 11.52 7.71
C PHE A 11 11.36 12.20 6.58
N VAL A 12 11.56 13.51 6.37
CA VAL A 12 10.85 14.27 5.34
C VAL A 12 11.15 13.73 3.94
N THR A 13 12.42 13.48 3.64
CA THR A 13 12.81 12.93 2.33
C THR A 13 12.26 11.52 2.13
N GLY A 14 12.40 10.63 3.11
CA GLY A 14 11.83 9.28 3.05
C GLY A 14 10.31 9.28 2.92
N ALA A 15 9.62 10.10 3.72
CA ALA A 15 8.17 10.25 3.66
C ALA A 15 7.72 10.81 2.30
N ALA A 16 8.40 11.83 1.76
CA ALA A 16 8.09 12.40 0.45
C ALA A 16 8.22 11.36 -0.67
N VAL A 17 9.30 10.57 -0.68
CA VAL A 17 9.49 9.48 -1.65
C VAL A 17 8.35 8.47 -1.56
N LEU A 18 7.96 8.07 -0.35
CA LEU A 18 6.85 7.14 -0.15
C LEU A 18 5.49 7.74 -0.53
N LEU A 19 5.29 9.05 -0.35
CA LEU A 19 4.04 9.73 -0.66
C LEU A 19 3.80 9.87 -2.17
N VAL A 20 4.87 10.02 -2.96
CA VAL A 20 4.80 10.17 -4.42
C VAL A 20 4.40 8.85 -5.09
N ILE A 21 4.76 7.70 -4.50
CA ILE A 21 4.47 6.38 -5.08
C ILE A 21 3.04 5.97 -4.68
N PRO A 22 2.08 5.90 -5.62
CA PRO A 22 0.74 5.45 -5.30
C PRO A 22 0.78 4.01 -4.81
N GLY A 23 0.36 3.80 -3.56
CA GLY A 23 0.36 2.48 -2.94
C GLY A 23 -0.67 1.51 -3.56
N PRO A 24 -0.62 0.21 -3.22
CA PRO A 24 -1.50 -0.81 -3.77
C PRO A 24 -3.00 -0.52 -3.61
N ALA A 25 -3.39 0.13 -2.51
CA ALA A 25 -4.78 0.50 -2.27
C ALA A 25 -5.27 1.57 -3.26
N VAL A 26 -4.45 2.59 -3.52
CA VAL A 26 -4.78 3.68 -4.46
C VAL A 26 -4.82 3.13 -5.88
N THR A 27 -3.82 2.35 -6.29
CA THR A 27 -3.80 1.74 -7.62
C THR A 27 -4.96 0.77 -7.84
N TYR A 28 -5.36 0.00 -6.81
CA TYR A 28 -6.53 -0.85 -6.84
C TYR A 28 -7.82 -0.04 -7.08
N VAL A 29 -8.07 1.00 -6.29
CA VAL A 29 -9.26 1.85 -6.42
C VAL A 29 -9.32 2.51 -7.79
N VAL A 30 -8.19 3.06 -8.26
CA VAL A 30 -8.10 3.70 -9.59
C VAL A 30 -8.39 2.68 -10.69
N SER A 31 -7.77 1.50 -10.64
CA SER A 31 -7.97 0.43 -11.63
C SER A 31 -9.43 -0.01 -11.69
N ARG A 32 -10.08 -0.18 -10.53
CA ARG A 32 -11.49 -0.60 -10.44
C ARG A 32 -12.44 0.52 -10.89
N SER A 33 -12.08 1.78 -10.63
CA SER A 33 -12.85 2.96 -11.05
C SER A 33 -12.81 3.17 -12.56
N ILE A 34 -11.63 3.04 -13.17
CA ILE A 34 -11.45 3.18 -14.62
C ILE A 34 -12.06 1.96 -15.34
N GLY A 35 -11.77 0.74 -14.87
CA GLY A 35 -12.16 -0.48 -15.56
C GLY A 35 -13.64 -0.86 -15.40
N GLN A 36 -14.29 -0.47 -14.31
CA GLN A 36 -15.65 -0.93 -13.99
C GLN A 36 -16.57 0.21 -13.47
N GLY A 37 -16.15 1.46 -13.64
CA GLY A 37 -16.95 2.66 -13.36
C GLY A 37 -16.85 3.18 -11.91
N ARG A 38 -17.40 4.38 -11.70
CA ARG A 38 -17.28 5.15 -10.44
C ARG A 38 -17.90 4.43 -9.23
N ALA A 39 -19.05 3.78 -9.42
CA ALA A 39 -19.73 3.04 -8.35
C ALA A 39 -18.84 1.93 -7.79
N ALA A 40 -18.08 1.28 -8.66
CA ALA A 40 -17.18 0.22 -8.29
C ALA A 40 -15.97 0.71 -7.50
N GLY A 41 -15.44 1.88 -7.85
CA GLY A 41 -14.45 2.60 -7.05
C GLY A 41 -14.95 2.93 -5.64
N LEU A 42 -16.19 3.40 -5.52
CA LEU A 42 -16.80 3.72 -4.21
C LEU A 42 -16.90 2.48 -3.31
N VAL A 43 -17.35 1.35 -3.85
CA VAL A 43 -17.40 0.08 -3.09
C VAL A 43 -16.00 -0.35 -2.65
N SER A 44 -15.00 -0.24 -3.53
CA SER A 44 -13.60 -0.54 -3.18
C SER A 44 -13.08 0.34 -2.04
N VAL A 45 -13.34 1.65 -2.08
CA VAL A 45 -12.93 2.58 -1.01
C VAL A 45 -13.64 2.25 0.30
N LEU A 46 -14.95 2.00 0.27
CA LEU A 46 -15.71 1.63 1.47
C LEU A 46 -15.17 0.34 2.12
N GLY A 47 -14.85 -0.67 1.31
CA GLY A 47 -14.24 -1.91 1.80
C GLY A 47 -12.86 -1.67 2.43
N ILE A 48 -12.01 -0.85 1.79
CA ILE A 48 -10.70 -0.49 2.35
C ILE A 48 -10.87 0.23 3.68
N VAL A 49 -11.71 1.26 3.74
CA VAL A 49 -11.92 2.06 4.96
C VAL A 49 -12.49 1.20 6.09
N ALA A 50 -13.47 0.33 5.81
CA ALA A 50 -14.02 -0.58 6.80
C ALA A 50 -12.95 -1.54 7.37
N GLY A 51 -12.11 -2.11 6.50
CA GLY A 51 -10.99 -2.94 6.91
C GLY A 51 -9.95 -2.17 7.74
N THR A 52 -9.61 -0.94 7.32
CA THR A 52 -8.72 -0.06 8.08
C THR A 52 -9.29 0.27 9.45
N LEU A 53 -10.59 0.51 9.57
CA LEU A 53 -11.24 0.80 10.85
C LEU A 53 -11.12 -0.40 11.81
N CYS A 54 -11.40 -1.61 11.31
CA CYS A 54 -11.21 -2.85 12.07
C CYS A 54 -9.75 -3.00 12.55
N HIS A 55 -8.79 -2.75 11.66
CA HIS A 55 -7.36 -2.78 12.01
C HIS A 55 -7.00 -1.75 13.08
N VAL A 56 -7.47 -0.51 12.96
CA VAL A 56 -7.21 0.57 13.93
C VAL A 56 -7.79 0.21 15.30
N VAL A 57 -9.00 -0.35 15.33
CA VAL A 57 -9.62 -0.83 16.58
C VAL A 57 -8.77 -1.95 17.19
N ALA A 58 -8.34 -2.94 16.41
CA ALA A 58 -7.47 -4.01 16.90
C ALA A 58 -6.12 -3.50 17.43
N ALA A 59 -5.52 -2.51 16.74
CA ALA A 59 -4.30 -1.84 17.18
C ALA A 59 -4.51 -1.11 18.51
N ALA A 60 -5.60 -0.36 18.64
CA ALA A 60 -5.97 0.39 19.84
C ALA A 60 -6.30 -0.51 21.04
N LEU A 61 -6.96 -1.66 20.80
CA LEU A 61 -7.38 -2.58 21.85
C LEU A 61 -6.25 -3.47 22.39
N GLY A 62 -5.05 -3.46 21.80
CA GLY A 62 -3.91 -4.09 22.45
C GLY A 62 -2.80 -4.66 21.57
N ILE A 63 -2.98 -4.79 20.25
CA ILE A 63 -1.91 -5.31 19.39
C ILE A 63 -0.66 -4.43 19.49
N SER A 64 -0.84 -3.10 19.50
CA SER A 64 0.27 -2.16 19.66
C SER A 64 0.91 -2.23 21.06
N ALA A 65 0.16 -2.57 22.11
CA ALA A 65 0.68 -2.70 23.46
C ALA A 65 1.59 -3.93 23.60
N VAL A 66 1.22 -5.06 22.98
CA VAL A 66 2.03 -6.29 22.98
C VAL A 66 3.36 -6.08 22.25
N LEU A 67 3.33 -5.35 21.12
CA LEU A 67 4.53 -4.97 20.38
C LEU A 67 5.41 -3.99 21.17
N ALA A 68 4.81 -3.05 21.90
CA ALA A 68 5.54 -2.09 22.72
C ALA A 68 6.17 -2.73 23.96
N SER A 69 5.54 -3.76 24.54
CA SER A 69 6.04 -4.43 25.74
C SER A 69 7.16 -5.44 25.45
N SER A 70 7.27 -5.95 24.22
CA SER A 70 8.24 -7.00 23.86
C SER A 70 9.11 -6.61 22.66
N ALA A 71 10.40 -6.40 22.94
CA ALA A 71 11.41 -6.16 21.91
C ALA A 71 11.51 -7.33 20.91
N LEU A 72 11.34 -8.58 21.37
CA LEU A 72 11.39 -9.76 20.51
C LEU A 72 10.19 -9.79 19.55
N ALA A 73 8.97 -9.55 20.06
CA ALA A 73 7.77 -9.49 19.22
C ALA A 73 7.87 -8.40 18.16
N PHE A 74 8.36 -7.21 18.53
CA PHE A 74 8.61 -6.12 17.59
C PHE A 74 9.64 -6.50 16.51
N GLN A 75 10.79 -7.06 16.89
CA GLN A 75 11.82 -7.49 15.94
C GLN A 75 11.28 -8.56 14.98
N PHE A 76 10.51 -9.52 15.49
CA PHE A 76 9.92 -10.58 14.68
C PHE A 76 8.97 -10.01 13.63
N VAL A 77 8.00 -9.18 14.03
CA VAL A 77 7.05 -8.55 13.10
C VAL A 77 7.78 -7.63 12.11
N LYS A 78 8.80 -6.89 12.57
CA LYS A 78 9.62 -6.02 11.70
C LYS A 78 10.30 -6.80 10.59
N TYR A 79 11.00 -7.88 10.92
CA TYR A 79 11.72 -8.67 9.92
C TYR A 79 10.80 -9.52 9.06
N LEU A 80 9.70 -10.03 9.63
CA LEU A 80 8.68 -10.75 8.87
C LEU A 80 8.04 -9.82 7.82
N GLY A 81 7.71 -8.58 8.20
CA GLY A 81 7.19 -7.56 7.29
C GLY A 81 8.20 -7.18 6.21
N ALA A 82 9.47 -6.98 6.57
CA ALA A 82 10.53 -6.70 5.59
C ALA A 82 10.70 -7.86 4.59
N GLY A 83 10.71 -9.12 5.07
CA GLY A 83 10.76 -10.30 4.22
C GLY A 83 9.54 -10.41 3.29
N TYR A 84 8.34 -10.13 3.80
CA TYR A 84 7.13 -10.11 2.99
C TYR A 84 7.17 -9.05 1.88
N LEU A 85 7.68 -7.85 2.18
CA LEU A 85 7.84 -6.79 1.19
C LEU A 85 8.89 -7.13 0.12
N ILE A 86 10.02 -7.76 0.50
CA ILE A 86 11.02 -8.25 -0.45
C ILE A 86 10.39 -9.30 -1.37
N TYR A 87 9.66 -10.27 -0.82
CA TYR A 87 8.94 -11.27 -1.60
C TYR A 87 7.94 -10.63 -2.57
N LEU A 88 7.13 -9.68 -2.10
CA LEU A 88 6.15 -8.99 -2.93
C LEU A 88 6.82 -8.16 -4.04
N GLY A 89 7.94 -7.50 -3.72
CA GLY A 89 8.77 -6.76 -4.67
C GLY A 89 9.32 -7.67 -5.78
N ILE A 90 9.95 -8.79 -5.44
CA ILE A 90 10.47 -9.77 -6.41
C ILE A 90 9.33 -10.31 -7.28
N LYS A 91 8.21 -10.70 -6.68
CA LYS A 91 7.04 -11.22 -7.40
C LYS A 91 6.47 -10.18 -8.37
N THR A 92 6.42 -8.92 -7.97
CA THR A 92 5.89 -7.84 -8.82
C THR A 92 6.84 -7.53 -9.97
N LEU A 93 8.16 -7.54 -9.75
CA LEU A 93 9.14 -7.35 -10.82
C LEU A 93 9.18 -8.53 -11.81
N GLY A 94 8.98 -9.77 -11.34
CA GLY A 94 8.95 -10.96 -12.20
C GLY A 94 7.66 -11.17 -13.00
N THR A 95 6.54 -10.53 -12.64
CA THR A 95 5.22 -10.69 -13.29
C THR A 95 4.65 -9.37 -13.83
N GLY A 96 5.29 -8.23 -13.53
CA GLY A 96 4.79 -6.88 -13.82
C GLY A 96 4.70 -6.52 -15.30
N ASP A 97 5.45 -7.21 -16.16
CA ASP A 97 5.44 -6.99 -17.61
C ASP A 97 4.07 -7.38 -18.21
N GLN A 98 3.55 -8.57 -17.91
CA GLN A 98 2.30 -9.05 -18.51
C GLN A 98 1.07 -8.21 -18.14
N ARG A 99 0.92 -7.77 -16.88
CA ARG A 99 -0.27 -6.98 -16.46
C ARG A 99 -0.25 -5.54 -16.97
N SER A 100 0.93 -4.93 -17.06
CA SER A 100 1.09 -3.57 -17.58
C SER A 100 0.84 -3.53 -19.10
N LEU A 101 1.30 -4.57 -19.81
CA LEU A 101 1.05 -4.75 -21.24
C LEU A 101 -0.42 -5.06 -21.56
N GLU A 102 -1.09 -5.89 -20.76
CA GLU A 102 -2.54 -6.16 -20.90
C GLU A 102 -3.41 -4.93 -20.61
N ALA A 103 -3.03 -4.12 -19.60
CA ALA A 103 -3.72 -2.88 -19.28
C ALA A 103 -3.57 -1.84 -20.40
N ALA A 104 -2.34 -1.63 -20.90
CA ALA A 104 -2.05 -0.73 -22.01
C ALA A 104 -2.77 -1.17 -23.31
N GLY A 105 -2.81 -2.48 -23.60
CA GLY A 105 -3.49 -3.02 -24.78
C GLY A 105 -5.03 -2.94 -24.73
N ARG A 106 -5.63 -2.94 -23.53
CA ARG A 106 -7.07 -2.69 -23.35
C ARG A 106 -7.43 -1.23 -23.55
N GLU A 107 -6.58 -0.31 -23.12
CA GLU A 107 -6.77 1.13 -23.30
C GLU A 107 -6.73 1.53 -24.79
N THR A 108 -5.76 0.99 -25.55
CA THR A 108 -5.68 1.24 -27.01
C THR A 108 -6.88 0.67 -27.76
N ARG A 109 -7.44 -0.46 -27.29
CA ARG A 109 -8.62 -1.08 -27.91
C ARG A 109 -9.88 -0.27 -27.65
N LEU A 110 -10.08 0.27 -26.45
CA LEU A 110 -11.24 1.08 -26.13
C LEU A 110 -11.23 2.42 -26.86
N ALA A 111 -10.07 3.06 -26.99
CA ALA A 111 -9.89 4.30 -27.76
C ALA A 111 -10.09 4.16 -29.28
N ARG A 112 -10.22 2.93 -29.80
CA ARG A 112 -10.54 2.66 -31.22
C ARG A 112 -12.03 2.42 -31.48
N ILE A 113 -12.83 2.24 -30.41
CA ILE A 113 -14.25 1.90 -30.51
C ILE A 113 -15.12 3.13 -30.23
N PHE A 114 -14.55 4.17 -29.62
CA PHE A 114 -15.10 5.52 -29.51
C PHE A 114 -14.37 6.45 -30.47
#